data_AF-A0AAD9U3R8-F1
#
_entry.id   AF-A0AAD9U3R8-F1
#
_cell.length_a   1.000
_cell.length_b   1.000
_cell.length_c   1.000
_cell.angle_alpha   90.00
_cell.angle_beta   90.00
_cell.angle_gamma   90.00
#
_symmetry.space_group_name_H-M   'P 1'
#
loop_
_entity.id
_entity.type
_entity.pdbx_description
1 polymer ?
#
loop_
_entity_poly.entity_id
_entity_poly.type
_entity_poly.pdbx_seq_one_letter_code
_entity_poly.pdbx_strand_id
1 'polypeptide(L)'
;MAQGRRLSIFTMVDSSSDDTSDANCEGKKRKGRGVTRGLKVVKIVQSVGQIPIRFTPEQKESVCENANNFSTEMSILVRQFGPLQVVDWSHMPEVEKNTLFYRLLAKFDVDLSFSHVYQYVNTTMGKL
;
A
#
# COMPACT_ATOMS: atom_id res chain seq x y z
N MET A 1 -25.18 -25.38 -16.29
CA MET A 1 -25.57 -24.17 -15.54
C MET A 1 -24.34 -23.27 -15.48
N ALA A 2 -24.46 -22.09 -16.09
CA ALA A 2 -23.35 -21.23 -16.48
C ALA A 2 -22.71 -20.51 -15.27
N GLN A 3 -21.38 -20.42 -15.30
CA GLN A 3 -20.56 -19.58 -14.43
C GLN A 3 -20.78 -18.10 -14.76
N GLY A 4 -21.22 -17.33 -13.76
CA GLY A 4 -21.38 -15.88 -13.83
C GLY A 4 -20.13 -15.15 -13.33
N ARG A 5 -19.52 -14.40 -14.25
CA ARG A 5 -18.42 -13.44 -14.05
C ARG A 5 -18.91 -12.14 -13.37
N ARG A 6 -18.01 -11.41 -12.70
CA ARG A 6 -17.76 -9.94 -12.76
C ARG A 6 -17.04 -9.49 -11.48
N LEU A 7 -16.13 -8.51 -11.42
CA LEU A 7 -15.32 -7.76 -12.38
C LEU A 7 -14.31 -6.99 -11.53
N SER A 8 -13.02 -7.08 -11.86
CA SER A 8 -11.98 -6.21 -11.34
C SER A 8 -12.08 -4.85 -12.04
N ILE A 9 -12.48 -3.80 -11.32
CA ILE A 9 -12.42 -2.42 -11.79
C ILE A 9 -11.06 -1.82 -11.42
N PHE A 10 -10.17 -1.69 -12.40
CA PHE A 10 -9.00 -0.81 -12.31
C PHE A 10 -9.13 0.18 -13.46
N THR A 11 -9.66 1.36 -13.17
CA THR A 11 -9.81 2.46 -14.12
C THR A 11 -8.43 3.07 -14.39
N MET A 12 -7.91 2.87 -15.60
CA MET A 12 -6.83 3.69 -16.16
C MET A 12 -7.45 4.99 -16.68
N VAL A 13 -6.92 6.12 -16.22
CA VAL A 13 -7.09 7.43 -16.86
C VAL A 13 -6.05 7.52 -17.97
N ASP A 14 -6.50 7.72 -19.20
CA ASP A 14 -5.65 8.11 -20.33
C ASP A 14 -6.29 9.35 -20.97
N SER A 15 -5.61 10.48 -20.82
CA SER A 15 -5.94 11.74 -21.50
C SER A 15 -5.56 11.60 -22.97
N SER A 16 -6.55 11.54 -23.85
CA SER A 16 -6.35 11.51 -25.30
C SER A 16 -6.03 12.92 -25.83
N SER A 17 -4.86 13.02 -26.45
CA SER A 17 -4.32 14.19 -27.16
C SER A 17 -4.78 14.20 -28.62
N ASP A 18 -4.84 15.42 -29.15
CA ASP A 18 -5.07 15.84 -30.54
C ASP A 18 -4.41 14.95 -31.62
N ASP A 19 -5.17 14.73 -32.70
CA ASP A 19 -4.85 14.01 -33.93
C ASP A 19 -3.77 14.76 -34.74
N THR A 20 -2.77 14.07 -35.30
CA THR A 20 -2.33 14.19 -36.72
C THR A 20 -1.12 13.29 -37.04
N SER A 21 -1.38 12.35 -37.96
CA SER A 21 -0.55 11.66 -38.97
C SER A 21 0.73 10.85 -38.60
N ASP A 22 0.61 9.54 -38.86
CA ASP A 22 1.55 8.54 -39.39
C ASP A 22 3.06 8.80 -39.43
N ALA A 23 3.79 7.96 -38.68
CA ALA A 23 5.04 7.35 -39.14
C ALA A 23 5.21 5.97 -38.47
N ASN A 24 5.09 4.91 -39.26
CA ASN A 24 5.44 3.54 -38.88
C ASN A 24 6.92 3.48 -38.46
N CYS A 25 7.16 3.43 -37.15
CA CYS A 25 8.42 2.99 -36.58
C CYS A 25 8.12 1.93 -35.51
N GLU A 26 8.37 0.66 -35.84
CA GLU A 26 8.36 -0.45 -34.87
C GLU A 26 9.51 -0.28 -33.88
N GLY A 27 9.35 0.64 -32.93
CA GLY A 27 10.19 0.76 -31.77
C GLY A 27 9.95 -0.44 -30.85
N LYS A 28 10.98 -1.26 -30.63
CA LYS A 28 10.97 -2.29 -29.57
C LYS A 28 10.57 -1.61 -28.26
N LYS A 29 9.35 -1.85 -27.77
CA LYS A 29 8.86 -1.30 -26.50
C LYS A 29 9.87 -1.68 -25.42
N ARG A 30 10.51 -0.69 -24.80
CA ARG A 30 11.44 -0.92 -23.70
C ARG A 30 10.65 -1.62 -22.59
N LYS A 31 11.12 -2.80 -22.14
CA LYS A 31 10.55 -3.46 -20.96
C LYS A 31 10.87 -2.58 -19.75
N GLY A 32 9.92 -1.76 -19.35
CA GLY A 32 10.03 -0.90 -18.18
C GLY A 32 10.31 -1.73 -16.93
N ARG A 33 10.93 -1.12 -15.91
CA ARG A 33 11.07 -1.75 -14.59
C ARG A 33 9.68 -1.80 -13.96
N GLY A 34 9.16 -3.01 -13.74
CA GLY A 34 7.92 -3.19 -12.99
C GLY A 34 8.08 -2.77 -11.52
N VAL A 35 6.95 -2.49 -10.85
CA VAL A 35 6.91 -2.24 -9.41
C VAL A 35 7.57 -3.43 -8.70
N THR A 36 8.68 -3.18 -8.00
CA THR A 36 9.46 -4.22 -7.32
C THR A 36 9.14 -4.29 -5.83
N ARG A 37 8.73 -3.17 -5.23
CA ARG A 37 8.41 -3.07 -3.80
C ARG A 37 6.96 -3.49 -3.54
N GLY A 38 6.73 -4.25 -2.47
CA GLY A 38 5.41 -4.73 -2.06
C GLY A 38 4.90 -6.00 -2.75
N LEU A 39 5.54 -6.46 -3.84
CA LEU A 39 5.14 -7.72 -4.51
C LEU A 39 5.20 -8.95 -3.59
N LYS A 40 6.18 -9.00 -2.69
CA LYS A 40 6.29 -10.11 -1.72
C LYS A 40 5.09 -10.14 -0.78
N VAL A 41 4.70 -8.99 -0.23
CA VAL A 41 3.54 -8.88 0.66
C VAL A 41 2.27 -9.27 -0.07
N VAL A 42 2.07 -8.75 -1.29
CA VAL A 42 0.89 -9.10 -2.10
C VAL A 42 0.80 -10.60 -2.34
N LYS A 43 1.91 -11.29 -2.67
CA LYS A 43 1.92 -12.74 -2.85
C LYS A 43 1.58 -13.50 -1.57
N ILE A 44 2.13 -13.09 -0.44
CA ILE A 44 1.89 -13.75 0.86
C ILE A 44 0.43 -13.56 1.28
N VAL A 45 -0.10 -12.33 1.17
CA VAL A 45 -1.50 -11.98 1.45
C VAL A 45 -2.44 -12.81 0.56
N GLN A 46 -2.11 -13.00 -0.72
CA GLN A 46 -2.92 -13.85 -1.61
C GLN A 46 -2.92 -15.33 -1.20
N SER A 47 -1.84 -15.84 -0.61
CA SER A 47 -1.76 -17.25 -0.18
C SER A 47 -2.31 -17.52 1.23
N VAL A 48 -2.11 -16.60 2.17
CA VAL A 48 -2.39 -16.81 3.61
C VAL A 48 -3.56 -15.92 4.09
N GLY A 49 -3.94 -14.90 3.32
CA GLY A 49 -4.91 -13.88 3.71
C GLY A 49 -4.23 -12.69 4.38
N GLN A 50 -3.84 -12.83 5.64
CA GLN A 50 -3.19 -11.76 6.41
C GLN A 50 -1.84 -12.21 6.96
N ILE A 51 -0.90 -11.27 7.03
CA ILE A 51 0.43 -11.52 7.60
C ILE A 51 0.40 -11.15 9.08
N PRO A 52 0.62 -12.11 10.00
CA PRO A 52 0.66 -11.81 11.42
C PRO A 52 1.92 -11.02 11.78
N ILE A 53 1.74 -9.91 12.51
CA ILE A 53 2.85 -9.11 13.05
C ILE A 53 2.77 -9.17 14.57
N ARG A 54 3.87 -9.58 15.20
CA ARG A 54 3.97 -9.66 16.66
C ARG A 54 4.65 -8.41 17.21
N PHE A 55 4.01 -7.81 18.20
CA PHE A 55 4.57 -6.74 19.03
C PHE A 55 4.84 -7.30 20.42
N THR A 56 5.99 -6.98 21.00
CA THR A 56 6.24 -7.23 22.42
C THR A 56 6.10 -5.89 23.16
N PRO A 57 5.54 -5.86 24.38
CA PRO A 57 5.38 -4.61 25.11
C PRO A 57 6.73 -3.99 25.52
N GLU A 58 7.77 -4.81 25.64
CA GLU A 58 9.12 -4.40 26.05
C GLU A 58 9.88 -3.71 24.91
N GLN A 59 9.72 -4.22 23.67
CA GLN A 59 10.36 -3.66 22.49
C GLN A 59 9.27 -2.89 21.76
N LYS A 60 9.35 -1.55 21.76
CA LYS A 60 8.39 -0.64 21.09
C LYS A 60 8.37 -0.79 19.55
N GLU A 61 8.79 -1.93 19.02
CA GLU A 61 8.98 -2.25 17.61
C GLU A 61 8.42 -3.63 17.30
N SER A 62 8.12 -3.90 16.03
CA SER A 62 7.68 -5.23 15.59
C SER A 62 8.85 -6.22 15.60
N VAL A 63 8.72 -7.31 16.36
CA VAL A 63 9.82 -8.29 16.60
C VAL A 63 9.73 -9.49 15.64
N CYS A 64 9.20 -9.30 14.44
CA CYS A 64 8.94 -10.40 13.52
C CYS A 64 9.80 -10.33 12.25
N GLU A 65 10.02 -11.48 11.61
CA GLU A 65 10.72 -11.58 10.32
C GLU A 65 10.06 -10.69 9.23
N ASN A 66 8.75 -10.43 9.37
CA ASN A 66 7.96 -9.59 8.48
C ASN A 66 7.99 -8.10 8.83
N ALA A 67 8.72 -7.67 9.87
CA ALA A 67 8.81 -6.27 10.31
C ALA A 67 9.25 -5.32 9.20
N ASN A 68 10.27 -5.71 8.43
CA ASN A 68 10.76 -4.92 7.30
C ASN A 68 9.72 -4.77 6.18
N ASN A 69 8.96 -5.84 5.93
CA ASN A 69 7.88 -5.82 4.95
C ASN A 69 6.73 -4.92 5.43
N PHE A 70 6.41 -4.97 6.73
CA PHE A 70 5.41 -4.12 7.37
C PHE A 70 5.78 -2.63 7.25
N SER A 71 7.00 -2.25 7.62
CA SER A 71 7.50 -0.87 7.47
C SER A 71 7.51 -0.39 6.01
N THR A 72 7.96 -1.27 5.11
CA THR A 72 7.96 -0.96 3.67
C THR A 72 6.54 -0.72 3.15
N GLU A 73 5.56 -1.55 3.53
CA GLU A 73 4.17 -1.35 3.12
C GLU A 73 3.55 -0.09 3.69
N MET A 74 3.83 0.25 4.96
CA MET A 74 3.41 1.53 5.53
C MET A 74 3.90 2.70 4.65
N SER A 75 5.17 2.66 4.23
CA SER A 75 5.75 3.71 3.37
C SER A 75 5.08 3.79 1.99
N ILE A 76 4.71 2.64 1.43
CA ILE A 76 4.01 2.56 0.15
C ILE A 76 2.60 3.14 0.29
N LEU A 77 1.88 2.78 1.36
CA LEU A 77 0.52 3.27 1.60
C LEU A 77 0.49 4.79 1.77
N VAL A 78 1.38 5.34 2.60
CA VAL A 78 1.47 6.80 2.81
C VAL A 78 1.77 7.51 1.48
N ARG A 79 2.70 7.00 0.68
CA ARG A 79 3.08 7.63 -0.61
C ARG A 79 2.04 7.48 -1.71
N GLN A 80 1.24 6.41 -1.69
CA GLN A 80 0.24 6.14 -2.72
C GLN A 80 -1.12 6.76 -2.43
N PHE A 81 -1.53 6.75 -1.16
CA PHE A 81 -2.88 7.13 -0.75
C PHE A 81 -2.91 8.34 0.19
N GLY A 82 -1.75 8.82 0.65
CA GLY A 82 -1.69 10.02 1.48
C GLY A 82 -2.09 11.28 0.68
N PRO A 83 -2.89 12.18 1.27
CA PRO A 83 -3.25 13.44 0.64
C PRO A 83 -2.01 14.34 0.45
N LEU A 84 -1.74 14.73 -0.79
CA LEU A 84 -0.60 15.60 -1.14
C LEU A 84 -0.70 17.02 -0.58
N GLN A 85 -1.90 17.43 -0.16
CA GLN A 85 -2.19 18.78 0.35
C GLN A 85 -1.77 18.95 1.81
N VAL A 86 -1.48 17.86 2.51
CA VAL A 86 -1.08 17.89 3.90
C VAL A 86 0.44 17.97 3.98
N VAL A 87 0.94 19.01 4.65
CA VAL A 87 2.39 19.26 4.81
C VAL A 87 3.04 18.21 5.72
N ASP A 88 2.40 17.90 6.84
CA ASP A 88 2.93 16.95 7.83
C ASP A 88 1.88 15.93 8.28
N TRP A 89 2.34 14.74 8.64
CA TRP A 89 1.49 13.69 9.20
C TRP A 89 0.67 14.15 10.43
N SER A 90 1.22 15.04 11.25
CA SER A 90 0.53 15.62 12.41
C SER A 90 -0.72 16.42 12.01
N HIS A 91 -0.70 17.07 10.85
CA HIS A 91 -1.79 17.88 10.32
C HIS A 91 -2.80 17.06 9.49
N MET A 92 -2.53 15.77 9.24
CA MET A 92 -3.42 14.91 8.48
C MET A 92 -4.71 14.64 9.28
N PRO A 93 -5.90 14.86 8.69
CA PRO A 93 -7.17 14.55 9.32
C PRO A 93 -7.25 13.08 9.75
N GLU A 94 -7.89 12.82 10.89
CA GLU A 94 -7.99 11.46 11.44
C GLU A 94 -8.74 10.50 10.50
N VAL A 95 -9.70 11.00 9.72
CA VAL A 95 -10.42 10.22 8.70
C VAL A 95 -9.47 9.68 7.61
N GLU A 96 -8.50 10.48 7.18
CA GLU A 96 -7.50 10.08 6.19
C GLU A 96 -6.51 9.07 6.78
N LYS A 97 -6.06 9.30 8.02
CA LYS A 97 -5.22 8.34 8.76
C LYS A 97 -5.91 6.99 8.92
N ASN A 98 -7.18 7.00 9.31
CA ASN A 98 -7.98 5.79 9.46
C ASN A 98 -8.09 5.03 8.12
N THR A 99 -8.23 5.74 7.00
CA THR A 99 -8.23 5.12 5.67
C THR A 99 -6.91 4.39 5.38
N LEU A 100 -5.77 4.96 5.76
CA LEU A 100 -4.46 4.30 5.64
C LEU A 100 -4.34 3.10 6.58
N PHE A 101 -4.82 3.22 7.82
CA PHE A 101 -4.84 2.11 8.78
C PHE A 101 -5.71 0.95 8.31
N TYR A 102 -6.90 1.20 7.78
CA TYR A 102 -7.76 0.16 7.22
C TYR A 102 -7.08 -0.61 6.07
N ARG A 103 -6.37 0.10 5.18
CA ARG A 103 -5.61 -0.54 4.10
C ARG A 103 -4.45 -1.39 4.63
N LEU A 104 -3.84 -0.98 5.74
CA LEU A 104 -2.79 -1.75 6.40
C LEU A 104 -3.37 -3.02 7.04
N LEU A 105 -4.47 -2.91 7.78
CA LEU A 105 -5.16 -4.03 8.44
C LEU A 105 -5.75 -5.04 7.44
N ALA A 106 -6.08 -4.60 6.22
CA ALA A 106 -6.49 -5.51 5.16
C ALA A 106 -5.37 -6.48 4.72
N LYS A 107 -4.10 -6.15 4.96
CA LYS A 107 -2.93 -6.95 4.57
C LYS A 107 -2.25 -7.63 5.77
N PHE A 108 -2.30 -7.01 6.93
CA PHE A 108 -1.61 -7.45 8.13
C PHE A 108 -2.60 -7.69 9.26
N ASP A 109 -2.40 -8.79 9.99
CA ASP A 109 -3.15 -9.07 11.21
C ASP A 109 -2.44 -8.36 12.38
N VAL A 110 -2.99 -7.19 12.73
CA VAL A 110 -2.48 -6.28 13.75
C VAL A 110 -3.64 -5.71 14.54
N ASP A 111 -3.54 -5.73 15.86
CA ASP A 111 -4.54 -5.11 16.73
C ASP A 111 -4.12 -3.70 17.14
N LEU A 112 -4.80 -2.69 16.56
CA LEU A 112 -4.58 -1.28 16.89
C LEU A 112 -5.27 -0.85 18.20
N SER A 113 -6.06 -1.73 18.83
CA SER A 113 -6.69 -1.46 20.14
C SER A 113 -5.63 -1.26 21.23
N PHE A 114 -4.44 -1.85 21.05
CA PHE A 114 -3.31 -1.64 21.94
C PHE A 114 -2.65 -0.29 21.69
N SER A 115 -2.64 0.57 22.72
CA SER A 115 -2.06 1.92 22.63
C SER A 115 -0.61 1.94 22.14
N HIS A 116 0.22 0.96 22.52
CA HIS A 116 1.62 0.92 22.10
C HIS A 116 1.77 0.56 20.62
N VAL A 117 0.92 -0.33 20.10
CA VAL A 117 0.89 -0.71 18.68
C VAL A 117 0.41 0.46 17.84
N TYR A 118 -0.67 1.12 18.24
CA TYR A 118 -1.17 2.33 17.58
C TYR A 118 -0.10 3.42 17.52
N GLN A 119 0.56 3.72 18.64
CA GLN A 119 1.64 4.70 18.69
C GLN A 119 2.79 4.32 17.76
N TYR A 120 3.21 3.06 17.72
CA TYR A 120 4.25 2.61 16.81
C TYR A 120 3.86 2.82 15.34
N VAL A 121 2.68 2.37 14.93
CA VAL A 121 2.20 2.50 13.55
C VAL A 121 2.08 3.98 13.16
N ASN A 122 1.44 4.78 14.00
CA ASN A 122 1.22 6.20 13.75
C ASN A 122 2.54 6.99 13.67
N THR A 123 3.49 6.73 14.58
CA THR A 123 4.80 7.39 14.55
C THR A 123 5.68 6.90 13.40
N THR A 124 5.56 5.63 13.02
CA THR A 124 6.32 5.08 11.88
C THR A 124 5.81 5.66 10.57
N MET A 125 4.49 5.74 10.36
CA MET A 125 3.92 6.36 9.16
C MET A 125 4.27 7.85 9.04
N GLY A 126 4.34 8.58 10.15
CA GLY A 126 4.73 9.99 10.14
C GLY A 126 6.20 10.28 9.87
N LYS A 127 7.08 9.27 9.87
CA LYS A 127 8.51 9.41 9.57
C LYS A 127 8.87 9.21 8.09
N LEU A 128 7.91 8.83 7.23
CA LEU A 128 8.14 8.25 5.89
C LEU A 128 8.12 9.23 4.73
#